data_AF-A0A5C8TMA1-F1
#
_entry.id   AF-A0A5C8TMA1-F1
#
_cell.length_a   1.000
_cell.length_b   1.000
_cell.length_c   1.000
_cell.angle_alpha   90.00
_cell.angle_beta   90.00
_cell.angle_gamma   90.00
#
_symmetry.space_group_name_H-M   'P 1'
#
loop_
_entity.id
_entity.type
_entity.pdbx_description
1 polymer ?
#
loop_
_entity_poly.entity_id
_entity_poly.type
_entity_poly.pdbx_seq_one_letter_code
_entity_poly.pdbx_strand_id
1 'polypeptide(L)' 'MRTNAMNDSHLDTLAAQCLSVRDLIDSVGDPLMRAAIDLLLIEVGRALAQSCGGDGQAEA' A
#
# COMPACT_ATOMS: atom_id res chain seq x y z
N MET A 1 21.38 4.46 -8.15
CA MET A 1 20.37 4.97 -7.20
C MET A 1 19.32 5.79 -7.94
N ARG A 2 18.28 5.17 -8.55
CA ARG A 2 17.13 5.90 -9.15
C ARG A 2 15.83 5.08 -9.25
N THR A 3 15.86 3.76 -9.06
CA THR A 3 14.69 2.88 -9.19
C THR A 3 13.80 2.81 -7.95
N ASN A 4 14.35 3.11 -6.76
CA ASN A 4 13.58 3.02 -5.50
C ASN A 4 12.53 4.14 -5.37
N ALA A 5 12.92 5.39 -5.64
CA ALA A 5 12.02 6.55 -5.52
C ALA A 5 10.84 6.55 -6.51
N MET A 6 11.00 5.97 -7.71
CA MET A 6 9.88 5.80 -8.64
C MET A 6 8.91 4.74 -8.11
N ASN A 7 9.42 3.61 -7.60
CA ASN A 7 8.59 2.57 -7.01
C ASN A 7 7.82 3.09 -5.78
N ASP A 8 8.44 3.90 -4.92
CA ASP A 8 7.75 4.56 -3.80
C ASP A 8 6.59 5.41 -4.28
N SER A 9 6.80 6.24 -5.31
CA SER A 9 5.74 7.08 -5.89
C SER A 9 4.59 6.26 -6.48
N HIS A 10 4.87 5.10 -7.07
CA HIS A 10 3.83 4.19 -7.59
C HIS A 10 3.06 3.50 -6.45
N LEU A 11 3.74 3.07 -5.39
CA LEU A 11 3.12 2.45 -4.22
C LEU A 11 2.29 3.44 -3.41
N ASP A 12 2.75 4.68 -3.25
CA ASP A 12 1.98 5.76 -2.62
C ASP A 12 0.69 6.06 -3.40
N THR A 13 0.79 6.12 -4.73
CA THR A 13 -0.36 6.32 -5.61
C THR A 13 -1.35 5.16 -5.48
N LEU A 14 -0.85 3.92 -5.42
CA LEU A 14 -1.67 2.73 -5.24
C LEU A 14 -2.36 2.72 -3.87
N ALA A 15 -1.65 3.08 -2.80
CA ALA A 15 -2.22 3.19 -1.45
C ALA A 15 -3.37 4.20 -1.39
N ALA A 16 -3.17 5.39 -1.96
CA ALA A 16 -4.20 6.44 -2.01
C ALA A 16 -5.45 5.99 -2.79
N GLN A 17 -5.27 5.26 -3.89
CA GLN A 17 -6.39 4.69 -4.66
C GLN A 17 -7.11 3.60 -3.86
N CYS A 18 -6.38 2.72 -3.17
CA CYS A 18 -6.99 1.67 -2.36
C CYS A 18 -7.83 2.23 -1.21
N LEU A 19 -7.37 3.32 -0.57
CA LEU A 19 -8.16 4.04 0.44
C LEU A 19 -9.43 4.65 -0.16
N SER A 20 -9.34 5.30 -1.32
CA SER A 20 -10.52 5.86 -2.01
C SER A 20 -11.55 4.78 -2.39
N VAL A 21 -11.07 3.62 -2.85
CA VAL A 21 -11.92 2.47 -3.20
C VAL A 21 -12.57 1.87 -1.96
N ARG A 22 -11.86 1.83 -0.82
CA ARG A 22 -12.41 1.36 0.45
C ARG A 22 -13.57 2.23 0.92
N ASP A 23 -13.44 3.55 0.81
CA ASP A 23 -14.55 4.47 1.15
C ASP A 23 -15.78 4.24 0.26
N LEU A 24 -15.56 3.95 -1.03
CA LEU A 24 -16.65 3.59 -1.95
C LEU A 24 -17.27 2.23 -1.59
N ILE A 25 -16.47 1.23 -1.27
CA ILE A 25 -16.94 -0.10 -0.85
C ILE A 25 -17.75 -0.01 0.45
N ASP A 26 -17.33 0.82 1.40
CA ASP A 26 -18.07 1.06 2.64
C ASP A 26 -19.47 1.64 2.36
N SER A 27 -19.65 2.41 1.28
CA SER A 27 -20.97 2.88 0.85
C SER A 27 -21.85 1.78 0.23
N VAL A 28 -21.25 0.76 -0.37
CA VAL A 28 -21.95 -0.41 -0.94
C VAL A 28 -22.32 -1.41 0.16
N GLY A 29 -21.52 -1.49 1.23
CA GLY A 29 -21.78 -2.32 2.40
C GLY A 29 -21.54 -3.82 2.20
N ASP A 30 -20.81 -4.21 1.15
CA ASP A 30 -20.48 -5.61 0.89
C ASP A 30 -19.27 -6.06 1.74
N PRO A 31 -19.42 -7.05 2.65
CA PRO A 31 -18.35 -7.47 3.54
C PRO A 31 -17.16 -8.13 2.83
N LEU A 32 -17.41 -8.80 1.70
CA LEU A 32 -16.37 -9.49 0.94
C LEU A 32 -15.49 -8.48 0.19
N MET A 33 -16.10 -7.48 -0.43
CA MET A 33 -15.37 -6.38 -1.07
C MET A 33 -14.54 -5.61 -0.05
N ARG A 34 -15.07 -5.37 1.15
CA ARG A 34 -14.34 -4.71 2.24
C ARG A 34 -13.13 -5.53 2.67
N ALA A 35 -13.29 -6.84 2.86
CA ALA A 35 -12.17 -7.72 3.19
C ALA A 35 -11.12 -7.77 2.08
N ALA A 36 -11.54 -7.79 0.81
CA ALA A 36 -10.63 -7.81 -0.33
C ALA A 36 -9.77 -6.54 -0.42
N ILE A 37 -10.37 -5.36 -0.24
CA ILE A 37 -9.62 -4.10 -0.27
C ILE A 37 -8.71 -3.94 0.96
N ASP A 38 -9.14 -4.40 2.13
CA ASP A 38 -8.32 -4.39 3.35
C ASP A 38 -7.08 -5.29 3.19
N LEU A 39 -7.21 -6.47 2.58
CA LEU A 39 -6.07 -7.35 2.27
C LEU A 39 -5.10 -6.71 1.26
N LEU A 40 -5.62 -6.02 0.25
CA LEU A 40 -4.78 -5.30 -0.71
C LEU A 40 -3.98 -4.17 -0.02
N LEU A 41 -4.63 -3.40 0.86
CA LEU A 41 -3.97 -2.34 1.64
C LEU A 41 -2.85 -2.88 2.54
N ILE A 42 -3.03 -4.07 3.13
CA ILE A 42 -1.99 -4.72 3.93
C ILE A 42 -0.75 -5.03 3.07
N GLU A 43 -0.92 -5.60 1.88
CA GLU A 43 0.22 -5.94 1.02
C GLU A 43 0.92 -4.67 0.49
N VAL A 44 0.16 -3.63 0.16
CA VAL A 44 0.72 -2.33 -0.24
C VAL A 44 1.52 -1.70 0.90
N GLY A 45 0.99 -1.70 2.13
CA GLY A 45 1.70 -1.22 3.31
C GLY A 45 2.98 -2.00 3.60
N ARG A 46 2.96 -3.32 3.39
CA ARG A 46 4.14 -4.19 3.48
C ARG A 46 5.19 -3.85 2.41
N ALA A 47 4.77 -3.61 1.17
CA ALA A 47 5.66 -3.22 0.08
C ALA A 47 6.31 -1.84 0.36
N LEU A 48 5.54 -0.88 0.85
CA LEU A 48 6.04 0.44 1.27
C LEU A 48 7.07 0.31 2.39
N ALA A 49 6.78 -0.46 3.44
CA ALA A 49 7.70 -0.68 4.55
C ALA A 49 9.03 -1.32 4.11
N GLN A 50 8.99 -2.26 3.16
CA GLN A 50 10.20 -2.86 2.58
C GLN A 50 10.99 -1.88 1.72
N SER A 51 10.29 -1.02 0.99
CA SER A 51 10.93 0.00 0.15
C SER A 51 11.66 1.06 0.99
N CYS A 52 11.06 1.48 2.12
CA CYS A 52 11.70 2.35 3.11
C CYS A 52 12.86 1.67 3.87
N GLY A 53 12.80 0.35 4.06
CA GLY A 53 13.82 -0.43 4.78
C GLY A 53 15.12 -0.65 4.00
N GLY A 54 15.18 -0.31 2.72
CA GLY A 54 16.36 -0.49 1.86
C GLY A 54 17.54 0.43 2.16
N ASP A 55 17.33 1.52 2.91
CA ASP A 55 18.38 2.47 3.34
C ASP A 55 18.82 2.28 4.80
N GLY A 56 18.30 1.24 5.47
CA GLY A 56 18.64 0.88 6.84
C GLY A 56 19.47 -0.40 6.88
N GLN A 57 20.70 -0.37 6.38
CA GLN A 57 21.70 -1.38 6.74
C GLN A 57 21.93 -1.27 8.25
N ALA A 58 21.19 -2.08 9.01
CA ALA A 58 21.38 -2.26 10.43
C ALA A 58 22.81 -2.76 10.66
N GLU A 59 23.63 -1.86 11.19
CA GLU A 59 24.91 -2.11 11.81
C GLU A 59 24.68 -3.08 12.99
N ALA A 60 25.20 -4.29 12.87
CA ALA A 60 25.31 -5.28 13.95
C ALA A 60 26.61 -6.08 13.76
#